data_AF-A0A5B7IRG0-F1
#
_entry.id   AF-A0A5B7IRG0-F1
#
_cell.length_a   1.000
_cell.length_b   1.000
_cell.length_c   1.000
_cell.angle_alpha   90.00
_cell.angle_beta   90.00
_cell.angle_gamma   90.00
#
_symmetry.space_group_name_H-M   'P 1'
#
loop_
_entity.id
_entity.type
_entity.pdbx_description
1 polymer ?
#
loop_
_entity_poly.entity_id
_entity_poly.type
_entity_poly.pdbx_seq_one_letter_code
_entity_poly.pdbx_strand_id
1 'polypeptide(L)'
;MLLRFVSSWFPMKVLTATLLLLCAGLLISWNMEYKNIEWNAKNAKTRSDILLQQVRETCATMRFPNTLANTAIRHMVYDDKRKVIYCFIPKVSHGLRVTGDDY
;
A
#
# COMPACT_ATOMS: atom_id res chain seq x y z
N MET A 1 1.05 13.02 -72.10
CA MET A 1 2.04 13.07 -70.99
C MET A 1 1.44 13.85 -69.80
N LEU A 2 0.29 13.40 -69.25
CA LEU A 2 -0.46 14.12 -68.20
C LEU A 2 -0.93 13.19 -67.06
N LEU A 3 -0.31 12.02 -66.90
CA LEU A 3 -0.68 11.04 -65.86
C LEU A 3 0.27 10.99 -64.66
N ARG A 4 1.26 11.89 -64.56
CA ARG A 4 2.25 11.84 -63.47
C ARG A 4 1.98 12.78 -62.29
N PHE A 5 0.94 13.62 -62.33
CA PHE A 5 0.71 14.64 -61.30
C PHE A 5 -0.40 14.32 -60.27
N VAL A 6 -1.19 13.27 -60.46
CA VAL A 6 -2.27 12.93 -59.50
C VAL A 6 -1.76 12.08 -58.32
N SER A 7 -0.53 11.56 -58.39
CA SER A 7 -0.02 10.57 -57.43
C SER A 7 0.51 11.13 -56.10
N SER A 8 0.78 12.43 -55.97
CA SER A 8 1.44 12.97 -54.76
C SER A 8 0.49 13.36 -53.63
N TRP A 9 -0.80 13.58 -53.90
CA TRP A 9 -1.78 14.00 -52.88
C TRP A 9 -2.52 12.86 -52.18
N PHE A 10 -2.66 11.70 -52.84
CA PHE A 10 -3.30 10.53 -52.27
C PHE A 10 -2.49 9.84 -51.14
N PRO A 11 -1.18 9.61 -51.25
CA PRO A 11 -0.45 8.88 -50.22
C PRO A 11 -0.36 9.65 -48.90
N MET A 12 -0.32 10.98 -48.94
CA MET A 12 -0.27 11.82 -47.75
C MET A 12 -1.55 11.72 -46.92
N LYS A 13 -2.72 11.73 -47.58
CA LYS A 13 -4.03 11.57 -46.91
C LYS A 13 -4.21 10.19 -46.31
N VAL A 14 -3.78 9.16 -47.04
CA VAL A 14 -3.84 7.76 -46.56
C VAL A 14 -2.92 7.58 -45.34
N LEU A 15 -1.72 8.14 -45.36
CA LEU A 15 -0.78 8.09 -44.24
C LEU A 15 -1.34 8.81 -43.01
N THR A 16 -1.95 9.98 -43.16
CA THR A 16 -2.58 10.68 -42.03
C THR A 16 -3.78 9.92 -41.47
N ALA A 17 -4.58 9.28 -42.32
CA ALA A 17 -5.73 8.49 -41.87
C ALA A 17 -5.30 7.23 -41.10
N THR A 18 -4.25 6.53 -41.56
CA THR A 18 -3.71 5.37 -40.84
C THR A 18 -3.04 5.78 -39.54
N LEU A 19 -2.34 6.92 -39.49
CA LEU A 19 -1.76 7.44 -38.26
C LEU A 19 -2.85 7.79 -37.23
N LEU A 20 -3.93 8.43 -37.66
CA LEU A 20 -5.07 8.76 -36.78
C LEU A 20 -5.77 7.49 -36.26
N LEU A 21 -5.93 6.47 -37.11
CA LEU A 21 -6.49 5.17 -36.70
C LEU A 21 -5.60 4.46 -35.66
N LEU A 22 -4.28 4.48 -35.85
CA LEU A 22 -3.33 3.93 -34.88
C LEU A 22 -3.39 4.69 -33.54
N CYS A 23 -3.41 6.03 -33.58
CA CYS A 23 -3.57 6.84 -32.37
C CYS A 23 -4.89 6.56 -31.65
N ALA A 24 -5.99 6.44 -32.39
CA ALA A 24 -7.29 6.09 -31.80
C ALA A 24 -7.27 4.69 -31.16
N GLY A 25 -6.65 3.71 -31.82
CA GLY A 25 -6.49 2.36 -31.27
C GLY A 25 -5.67 2.33 -29.98
N LEU A 26 -4.57 3.09 -29.93
CA LEU A 26 -3.75 3.23 -28.73
C LEU A 26 -4.51 3.90 -27.58
N LEU A 27 -5.29 4.96 -27.87
CA LEU A 27 -6.12 5.63 -26.86
C LEU A 27 -7.21 4.70 -26.29
N ILE A 28 -7.84 3.88 -27.14
CA ILE A 28 -8.84 2.89 -26.71
C ILE A 28 -8.18 1.80 -25.85
N SER A 29 -7.02 1.29 -26.26
CA SER A 29 -6.26 0.30 -25.50
C SER A 29 -5.87 0.83 -24.12
N TRP A 30 -5.35 2.05 -24.06
CA TRP A 30 -4.98 2.72 -22.81
C TRP A 30 -6.17 2.90 -21.87
N ASN A 31 -7.34 3.29 -22.39
CA ASN A 31 -8.56 3.45 -21.60
C ASN A 31 -9.05 2.11 -21.00
N MET A 32 -8.95 1.02 -21.75
CA MET A 32 -9.30 -0.32 -21.25
C MET A 32 -8.36 -0.77 -20.15
N GLU A 33 -7.05 -0.55 -20.32
CA GLU A 33 -6.04 -0.87 -19.31
C GLU A 33 -6.23 -0.05 -18.03
N TYR A 34 -6.52 1.24 -18.16
CA TYR A 34 -6.82 2.12 -17.03
C TYR A 34 -8.02 1.61 -16.22
N LYS A 35 -9.12 1.22 -16.88
CA LYS A 35 -10.30 0.65 -16.21
C LYS A 35 -9.99 -0.65 -15.47
N ASN A 36 -9.12 -1.49 -16.02
CA ASN A 36 -8.70 -2.72 -15.36
C ASN A 36 -7.88 -2.44 -14.10
N ILE A 37 -6.97 -1.47 -14.15
CA ILE A 37 -6.20 -1.02 -12.97
C ILE A 37 -7.15 -0.44 -11.91
N GLU A 38 -8.12 0.39 -12.30
CA GLU A 38 -9.11 0.96 -11.38
C GLU A 38 -9.94 -0.12 -10.68
N TRP A 39 -10.39 -1.14 -11.43
CA TRP A 39 -11.12 -2.29 -10.88
C TRP A 39 -10.26 -3.08 -9.87
N ASN A 40 -9.01 -3.35 -10.22
CA ASN A 40 -8.09 -4.08 -9.34
C ASN A 40 -7.77 -3.30 -8.06
N ALA A 41 -7.58 -1.98 -8.17
CA ALA A 41 -7.37 -1.12 -7.01
C ALA A 41 -8.60 -1.10 -6.08
N LYS A 42 -9.81 -1.02 -6.64
CA LYS A 42 -11.06 -1.12 -5.86
C LYS A 42 -11.17 -2.46 -5.16
N ASN A 43 -10.92 -3.58 -5.84
CA ASN A 43 -10.96 -4.91 -5.23
C ASN A 43 -9.91 -5.09 -4.12
N ALA A 44 -8.68 -4.58 -4.33
CA ALA A 44 -7.64 -4.61 -3.31
C ALA A 44 -8.03 -3.80 -2.06
N LYS A 45 -8.62 -2.61 -2.26
CA LYS A 45 -9.14 -1.78 -1.17
C LYS A 45 -10.25 -2.50 -0.39
N THR A 46 -11.25 -3.06 -1.07
CA THR A 46 -12.34 -3.80 -0.41
C THR A 46 -11.80 -4.98 0.41
N ARG A 47 -10.81 -5.72 -0.11
CA ARG A 47 -10.16 -6.80 0.65
C ARG A 47 -9.42 -6.30 1.88
N SER A 48 -8.70 -5.18 1.75
CA SER A 48 -8.02 -4.55 2.89
C SER A 48 -9.00 -4.10 3.96
N ASP A 49 -10.14 -3.51 3.57
CA ASP A 49 -11.16 -3.02 4.49
C ASP A 49 -11.82 -4.19 5.25
N ILE A 50 -12.11 -5.31 4.56
CA ILE A 50 -12.63 -6.54 5.18
C ILE A 50 -11.63 -7.11 6.20
N LEU A 51 -10.34 -7.20 5.84
CA LEU A 51 -9.31 -7.70 6.75
C LEU A 51 -9.18 -6.81 7.99
N LEU A 52 -9.24 -5.49 7.81
CA LEU A 52 -9.15 -4.53 8.91
C LEU A 52 -10.36 -4.65 9.85
N GLN A 53 -11.55 -4.87 9.28
CA GLN A 53 -12.75 -5.16 10.06
C GLN A 53 -12.63 -6.48 10.83
N GLN A 54 -12.16 -7.55 10.18
CA GLN A 54 -11.96 -8.85 10.83
C GLN A 54 -10.93 -8.77 11.97
N VAL A 55 -9.84 -8.00 11.80
CA VAL A 55 -8.88 -7.73 12.86
C VAL A 55 -9.53 -6.98 14.02
N ARG A 56 -10.35 -5.95 13.76
CA ARG A 56 -11.07 -5.23 14.81
C ARG A 56 -12.04 -6.13 15.59
N GLU A 57 -12.80 -6.97 14.89
CA GLU A 57 -13.72 -7.92 15.50
C GLU A 57 -12.96 -8.98 16.33
N THR A 58 -11.84 -9.48 15.81
CA THR A 58 -10.96 -10.41 16.53
C THR A 58 -10.36 -9.76 17.77
N CYS A 59 -9.88 -8.51 17.68
CA CYS A 59 -9.36 -7.77 18.82
C CYS A 59 -10.46 -7.43 19.85
N ALA A 60 -11.70 -7.20 19.43
CA ALA A 60 -12.83 -6.94 20.33
C ALA A 60 -13.28 -8.21 21.07
N THR A 61 -13.20 -9.36 20.41
CA THR A 61 -13.54 -10.68 20.99
C THR A 61 -12.41 -11.25 21.84
N MET A 62 -11.15 -10.91 21.53
CA MET A 62 -10.05 -11.01 22.48
C MET A 62 -10.31 -10.01 23.61
N ARG A 63 -11.03 -10.46 24.65
CA ARG A 63 -11.06 -9.78 25.94
C ARG A 63 -9.60 -9.69 26.42
N PHE A 64 -8.93 -8.60 26.14
CA PHE A 64 -7.70 -8.24 26.82
C PHE A 64 -8.08 -7.71 28.20
N PRO A 65 -7.44 -8.24 29.26
CA PRO A 65 -7.42 -7.64 30.55
C PRO A 65 -7.36 -6.11 30.55
N ASN A 66 -8.41 -5.31 30.73
CA ASN A 66 -8.17 -3.88 31.02
C ASN A 66 -7.28 -3.72 32.28
N THR A 67 -7.26 -4.74 33.13
CA THR A 67 -6.35 -4.89 34.27
C THR A 67 -4.89 -5.15 33.86
N LEU A 68 -4.62 -5.83 32.74
CA LEU A 68 -3.24 -6.11 32.28
C LEU A 68 -2.58 -4.89 31.66
N ALA A 69 -3.32 -3.96 31.03
CA ALA A 69 -2.76 -2.73 30.48
C ALA A 69 -2.16 -1.84 31.59
N ASN A 70 -2.89 -1.64 32.69
CA ASN A 70 -2.38 -0.89 33.85
C ASN A 70 -1.20 -1.57 34.54
N THR A 71 -1.14 -2.91 34.48
CA THR A 71 -0.02 -3.67 35.04
C THR A 71 1.20 -3.61 34.12
N ALA A 72 1.02 -3.64 32.80
CA ALA A 72 2.08 -3.51 31.81
C ALA A 72 2.74 -2.13 31.82
N ILE A 73 1.96 -1.06 32.04
CA ILE A 73 2.50 0.31 32.20
C ILE A 73 3.44 0.40 33.42
N ARG A 74 3.14 -0.31 34.52
CA ARG A 74 4.05 -0.35 35.69
C ARG A 74 5.40 -1.00 35.40
N HIS A 75 5.50 -1.77 34.32
CA HIS A 75 6.74 -2.40 33.88
C HIS A 75 7.43 -1.63 32.75
N MET A 76 6.92 -0.45 32.37
CA MET A 76 7.54 0.41 31.37
C MET A 76 8.23 1.61 32.03
N VAL A 77 9.53 1.77 31.79
CA VAL A 77 10.32 2.91 32.27
C VAL A 77 10.81 3.69 31.07
N TYR A 78 10.47 4.98 31.01
CA TYR A 78 10.93 5.88 29.96
C TYR A 78 12.19 6.62 30.41
N ASP A 79 13.27 6.51 29.64
CA ASP A 79 14.50 7.29 29.81
C ASP A 79 14.47 8.49 28.86
N ASP A 80 14.23 9.68 29.42
CA ASP A 80 14.11 10.91 28.64
C ASP A 80 15.45 11.42 28.06
N LYS A 81 16.60 11.02 28.63
CA LYS A 81 17.92 11.39 28.12
C LYS A 81 18.24 10.63 26.84
N ARG A 82 17.87 9.34 26.81
CA ARG A 82 18.13 8.46 25.65
C ARG A 82 16.96 8.37 24.68
N LYS A 83 15.78 8.87 25.06
CA LYS A 83 14.52 8.77 24.30
C LYS A 83 14.12 7.31 24.03
N VAL A 84 14.27 6.43 25.03
CA VAL A 84 13.98 4.99 24.93
C VAL A 84 12.97 4.58 26.00
N ILE A 85 12.06 3.66 25.65
CA ILE A 85 11.13 3.01 26.58
C ILE A 85 11.63 1.60 26.86
N TYR A 86 11.97 1.31 28.11
CA TYR A 86 12.31 -0.02 28.60
C TYR A 86 11.06 -0.74 29.06
N CYS A 87 10.81 -1.96 28.58
CA CYS A 87 9.67 -2.78 29.01
C CYS A 87 10.18 -4.06 29.70
N PHE A 88 9.83 -4.24 30.97
CA PHE A 88 10.20 -5.42 31.74
C PHE A 88 9.11 -6.51 31.62
N ILE A 89 9.47 -7.68 31.07
CA ILE A 89 8.54 -8.80 30.90
C ILE A 89 8.83 -9.86 31.97
N PRO A 90 7.98 -10.04 33.01
CA PRO A 90 8.30 -10.77 34.24
C PRO A 90 8.33 -12.31 34.13
N LYS A 91 8.54 -12.88 32.93
CA LYS A 91 8.69 -14.34 32.73
C LYS A 91 9.99 -14.80 32.09
N VAL A 92 10.89 -13.86 31.73
CA VAL A 92 12.19 -14.18 31.10
C VAL A 92 13.37 -13.90 32.04
N SER A 93 13.13 -13.37 33.24
CA SER A 93 14.16 -13.00 34.21
C SER A 93 14.57 -14.17 35.13
N HIS A 94 14.81 -15.35 34.59
CA HIS A 94 15.74 -16.30 35.19
C HIS A 94 17.06 -16.20 34.41
N GLY A 95 17.90 -15.22 34.73
CA GLY A 95 19.29 -15.23 34.24
C GLY A 95 20.00 -13.91 33.95
N LEU A 96 19.42 -12.74 34.19
CA LEU A 96 20.14 -11.46 34.05
C LEU A 96 20.11 -10.68 35.36
N ARG A 97 21.03 -11.07 36.25
CA ARG A 97 21.50 -10.25 37.37
C ARG A 97 22.30 -9.11 36.74
N VAL A 98 21.63 -7.99 36.43
CA VAL A 98 22.33 -6.73 36.20
C VAL A 98 22.37 -6.03 37.56
N THR A 99 23.45 -6.28 38.29
CA THR A 99 23.88 -5.40 39.38
C THR A 99 24.19 -4.05 38.78
N GLY A 100 23.36 -3.06 39.09
CA GLY A 100 23.51 -1.68 38.71
C GLY A 100 23.32 -0.79 39.93
N ASP A 101 24.04 -1.08 41.01
CA ASP A 101 24.39 -0.08 42.02
C ASP A 101 25.70 0.55 41.56
N ASP A 102 25.59 1.52 40.66
CA ASP A 102 26.53 2.63 40.53
C ASP A 102 25.76 3.75 39.83
N TYR A 103 25.63 4.87 40.56
CA TYR A 103 24.98 6.17 40.28
C TYR A 103 23.51 6.32 40.71
#